data_AF-A0A497GW64-F1
#
_entry.id   AF-A0A497GW64-F1
#
_cell.length_a   1.000
_cell.length_b   1.000
_cell.length_c   1.000
_cell.angle_alpha   90.00
_cell.angle_beta   90.00
_cell.angle_gamma   90.00
#
_symmetry.space_group_name_H-M   'P 1'
#
loop_
_entity.id
_entity.type
_entity.pdbx_description
1 polymer ?
#
loop_
_entity_poly.entity_id
_entity_poly.type
_entity_poly.pdbx_seq_one_letter_code
_entity_poly.pdbx_strand_id
1 'polypeptide(L)'
;MTPEEGLRYLRERFGLELPPHVRLLGSGRKLWAYSGEDLDPGRFVAGRGIPALRETNLGPKPTTYFALAFGGLARRNVVVIEDVRAFLSGESFESRGEDG
;
A
#
# COMPACT_ATOMS: atom_id res chain seq x y z
N MET A 1 -13.60 -3.03 -3.81
CA MET A 1 -12.26 -3.14 -4.43
C MET A 1 -11.80 -4.60 -4.59
N THR A 2 -11.48 -5.03 -5.81
CA THR A 2 -10.86 -6.34 -6.14
C THR A 2 -9.32 -6.29 -6.09
N PRO A 3 -8.62 -7.44 -6.05
CA PRO A 3 -7.16 -7.49 -6.20
C PRO A 3 -6.62 -6.76 -7.44
N GLU A 4 -7.25 -6.93 -8.59
CA GLU A 4 -6.86 -6.32 -9.86
C GLU A 4 -7.03 -4.80 -9.81
N GLU A 5 -8.14 -4.33 -9.22
CA GLU A 5 -8.37 -2.90 -8.99
C GLU A 5 -7.30 -2.30 -8.08
N GLY A 6 -6.92 -3.03 -7.02
CA GLY A 6 -5.86 -2.62 -6.11
C GLY A 6 -4.48 -2.53 -6.78
N LEU A 7 -4.11 -3.54 -7.56
CA LEU A 7 -2.86 -3.55 -8.32
C LEU A 7 -2.81 -2.39 -9.32
N ARG A 8 -3.90 -2.18 -10.05
CA ARG A 8 -4.02 -1.05 -10.99
C ARG A 8 -3.86 0.29 -10.28
N TYR A 9 -4.55 0.48 -9.15
CA TYR A 9 -4.43 1.69 -8.34
C TYR A 9 -2.99 1.94 -7.87
N LEU A 10 -2.31 0.92 -7.35
CA LEU A 10 -0.91 1.03 -6.90
C LEU A 10 0.03 1.44 -8.03
N ARG A 11 -0.12 0.81 -9.19
CA ARG A 11 0.68 1.10 -10.38
C ARG A 11 0.41 2.52 -10.91
N GLU A 12 -0.85 2.90 -11.05
CA GLU A 12 -1.21 4.20 -11.64
C GLU A 12 -0.86 5.36 -10.70
N ARG A 13 -1.20 5.24 -9.41
CA ARG A 13 -1.03 6.29 -8.43
C ARG A 13 0.41 6.40 -7.93
N PHE A 14 1.10 5.30 -7.70
CA PHE A 14 2.42 5.31 -7.04
C PHE A 14 3.54 4.78 -7.93
N GLY A 15 3.24 4.31 -9.15
CA GLY A 15 4.25 3.62 -9.98
C GLY A 15 4.78 2.35 -9.31
N LEU A 16 4.00 1.76 -8.38
CA LEU A 16 4.44 0.67 -7.52
C LEU A 16 4.02 -0.67 -8.12
N GLU A 17 5.01 -1.52 -8.38
CA GLU A 17 4.83 -2.92 -8.77
C GLU A 17 5.26 -3.82 -7.63
N LEU A 18 4.39 -4.78 -7.27
CA LEU A 18 4.70 -5.74 -6.22
C LEU A 18 5.66 -6.83 -6.73
N PRO A 19 6.53 -7.37 -5.86
CA PRO A 19 7.35 -8.52 -6.21
C PRO A 19 6.49 -9.68 -6.73
N PRO A 20 6.95 -10.49 -7.71
CA PRO A 20 6.13 -11.54 -8.31
C PRO A 20 5.59 -12.60 -7.34
N HIS A 21 6.26 -12.80 -6.21
CA HIS A 21 5.84 -13.73 -5.16
C HIS A 21 4.78 -13.14 -4.21
N VAL A 22 4.45 -11.84 -4.32
CA VAL A 22 3.45 -11.17 -3.50
C VAL A 22 2.16 -11.00 -4.28
N ARG A 23 1.04 -11.43 -3.68
CA ARG A 23 -0.30 -11.35 -4.27
C ARG A 23 -1.22 -10.51 -3.39
N LEU A 24 -2.20 -9.86 -4.01
CA LEU A 24 -3.29 -9.20 -3.29
C LEU A 24 -4.48 -10.14 -3.14
N LEU A 25 -5.05 -10.19 -1.94
CA LEU A 25 -6.22 -11.00 -1.61
C LEU A 25 -7.31 -10.12 -1.00
N GLY A 26 -8.54 -10.27 -1.47
CA GLY A 26 -9.69 -9.48 -1.03
C GLY A 26 -10.35 -10.04 0.23
N SER A 27 -10.78 -9.13 1.13
CA SER A 27 -11.70 -9.45 2.23
C SER A 27 -12.40 -8.22 2.76
N GLY A 28 -13.73 -8.26 2.67
CA GLY A 28 -14.58 -7.11 2.97
C GLY A 28 -14.11 -5.88 2.19
N ARG A 29 -13.80 -4.79 2.91
CA ARG A 29 -13.34 -3.51 2.35
C ARG A 29 -11.81 -3.35 2.34
N LYS A 30 -11.07 -4.45 2.38
CA LYS A 30 -9.61 -4.46 2.46
C LYS A 30 -9.01 -5.42 1.45
N LEU A 31 -7.82 -5.07 0.97
CA LEU A 31 -6.91 -6.00 0.32
C LEU A 31 -5.75 -6.30 1.23
N TRP A 32 -5.19 -7.50 1.11
CA TRP A 32 -4.07 -7.99 1.90
C TRP A 32 -2.96 -8.45 0.98
N ALA A 33 -1.72 -8.07 1.28
CA ALA A 33 -0.54 -8.54 0.58
C ALA A 33 -0.02 -9.81 1.28
N TYR A 34 0.19 -10.86 0.49
CA TYR A 34 0.55 -12.19 0.96
C TYR A 34 1.58 -12.84 0.04
N SER A 35 2.54 -13.59 0.62
CA SER A 35 3.65 -14.21 -0.09
C SER A 35 3.79 -15.73 0.10
N GLY A 36 2.86 -16.38 0.79
CA GLY A 36 2.92 -17.83 0.98
C GLY A 36 2.26 -18.64 -0.14
N GLU A 37 2.51 -19.94 -0.14
CA GLU A 37 2.07 -20.86 -1.19
C GLU A 37 0.63 -21.35 -0.99
N ASP A 38 0.17 -21.44 0.26
CA ASP A 38 -1.08 -22.11 0.63
C ASP A 38 -2.10 -21.16 1.25
N LEU A 39 -3.05 -20.72 0.43
CA LEU A 39 -4.33 -20.23 0.91
C LEU A 39 -5.45 -20.93 0.16
N ASP A 40 -6.21 -21.72 0.92
CA ASP A 40 -7.46 -22.29 0.45
C ASP A 40 -8.37 -21.12 -0.01
N PRO A 41 -8.88 -21.12 -1.26
CA PRO A 41 -9.72 -20.04 -1.77
C PRO A 41 -10.97 -19.88 -0.88
N GLY A 42 -10.96 -18.88 0.01
CA GLY A 42 -12.06 -18.61 0.94
C GLY A 42 -11.71 -18.73 2.42
N ARG A 43 -10.58 -19.37 2.78
CA ARG A 43 -10.08 -19.37 4.18
C ARG A 43 -9.23 -18.13 4.40
N PHE A 44 -9.93 -17.01 4.53
CA PHE A 44 -9.34 -15.70 4.68
C PHE A 44 -8.42 -15.63 5.91
N VAL A 45 -7.12 -15.37 5.70
CA VAL A 45 -6.17 -15.34 6.81
C VAL A 45 -5.88 -13.92 7.27
N ALA A 46 -6.79 -13.42 8.09
CA ALA A 46 -6.43 -12.37 9.04
C ALA A 46 -5.24 -12.90 9.87
N GLY A 47 -4.05 -12.28 9.72
CA GLY A 47 -2.86 -12.61 10.50
C GLY A 47 -1.70 -13.31 9.77
N ARG A 48 -1.83 -13.69 8.48
CA ARG A 48 -0.69 -14.26 7.69
C ARG A 48 -0.17 -13.36 6.59
N GLY A 49 -0.85 -12.24 6.32
CA GLY A 49 -0.38 -11.21 5.39
C GLY A 49 -0.43 -9.85 6.05
N ILE A 50 0.04 -8.83 5.32
CA ILE A 50 -0.08 -7.44 5.76
C ILE A 50 -1.32 -6.80 5.10
N PRO A 51 -2.09 -5.98 5.82
CA PRO A 51 -3.19 -5.26 5.18
C PRO A 51 -2.59 -4.27 4.17
N ALA A 52 -2.96 -4.38 2.90
CA ALA A 52 -2.37 -3.62 1.80
C ALA A 52 -3.11 -2.30 1.56
N LEU A 53 -4.37 -2.42 1.16
CA LEU A 53 -5.24 -1.28 0.85
C LEU A 53 -6.52 -1.39 1.67
N ARG A 54 -7.09 -0.24 2.02
CA ARG A 54 -8.42 -0.13 2.62
C ARG A 54 -9.26 0.82 1.77
N GLU A 55 -10.49 0.42 1.51
CA GLU A 55 -11.49 1.28 0.88
C GLU A 55 -12.02 2.29 1.92
N THR A 56 -11.97 3.57 1.58
CA THR A 56 -12.46 4.69 2.39
C THR A 56 -13.49 5.50 1.59
N ASN A 57 -14.17 6.45 2.24
CA ASN A 57 -15.12 7.33 1.55
C ASN A 57 -14.44 8.22 0.49
N LEU A 58 -13.12 8.41 0.56
CA LEU A 58 -12.33 9.18 -0.40
C LEU A 58 -11.63 8.29 -1.44
N GLY A 59 -11.95 7.00 -1.47
CA GLY A 59 -11.32 6.01 -2.33
C GLY A 59 -10.33 5.10 -1.59
N PRO A 60 -9.58 4.27 -2.34
CA PRO A 60 -8.62 3.34 -1.78
C PRO A 60 -7.43 4.08 -1.14
N LYS A 61 -6.98 3.59 0.02
CA LYS A 61 -5.84 4.12 0.76
C LYS A 61 -4.87 2.99 1.15
N PRO A 62 -3.57 3.11 0.84
CA PRO A 62 -2.55 2.20 1.39
C PRO A 62 -2.49 2.27 2.91
N THR A 63 -2.31 1.13 3.56
CA THR A 63 -2.08 1.13 5.02
C THR A 63 -0.63 1.48 5.34
N THR A 64 -0.40 1.92 6.58
CA THR A 64 0.95 2.21 7.07
C THR A 64 1.87 0.98 6.98
N TYR A 65 1.38 -0.21 7.33
CA TYR A 65 2.19 -1.44 7.26
C TYR A 65 2.63 -1.77 5.82
N PHE A 66 1.74 -1.55 4.86
CA PHE A 66 2.06 -1.73 3.45
C PHE A 66 3.06 -0.69 2.95
N ALA A 67 2.88 0.58 3.33
CA ALA A 67 3.80 1.65 2.98
C ALA A 67 5.20 1.42 3.55
N LEU A 68 5.31 0.91 4.78
CA LEU A 68 6.62 0.55 5.37
C LEU A 68 7.29 -0.63 4.64
N ALA A 69 6.52 -1.64 4.23
CA ALA A 69 7.06 -2.82 3.59
C ALA A 69 7.42 -2.61 2.10
N PHE A 70 6.61 -1.84 1.37
CA PHE A 70 6.70 -1.73 -0.09
C PHE A 70 6.81 -0.29 -0.60
N GLY A 71 6.69 0.73 0.25
CA GLY A 71 6.72 2.13 -0.16
C GLY A 71 8.02 2.56 -0.83
N GLY A 72 9.15 1.92 -0.49
CA GLY A 72 10.43 2.13 -1.16
C GLY A 72 10.47 1.69 -2.64
N LEU A 73 9.44 0.96 -3.11
CA LEU A 73 9.29 0.60 -4.52
C LEU A 73 8.49 1.63 -5.33
N ALA A 74 7.90 2.64 -4.66
CA ALA A 74 7.13 3.66 -5.34
C ALA A 74 8.03 4.56 -6.20
N ARG A 75 7.54 4.92 -7.38
CA ARG A 75 8.23 5.78 -8.37
C ARG A 75 7.46 7.06 -8.69
N ARG A 76 6.28 7.24 -8.11
CA ARG A 76 5.40 8.41 -8.32
C ARG A 76 4.78 8.85 -7.01
N ASN A 77 4.51 10.14 -6.88
CA ASN A 77 3.92 10.73 -5.67
C ASN A 77 4.73 10.36 -4.40
N VAL A 78 6.06 10.29 -4.54
CA VAL A 78 6.98 10.08 -3.42
C VAL A 78 7.37 11.45 -2.89
N VAL A 79 7.31 11.59 -1.58
CA VAL A 79 7.63 12.83 -0.87
C VAL A 79 8.86 12.59 0.00
N VAL A 80 9.89 13.40 -0.20
CA VAL A 80 11.07 13.42 0.67
C VAL A 80 10.74 14.26 1.90
N ILE A 81 10.94 13.67 3.08
CA ILE A 81 10.72 14.32 4.37
C ILE A 81 12.05 14.91 4.83
N GLU A 82 12.18 16.24 4.73
CA GLU A 82 13.37 16.97 5.21
C GLU A 82 13.31 17.19 6.74
N ASP A 83 12.13 17.54 7.26
CA ASP A 83 11.89 17.67 8.71
C ASP A 83 11.13 16.45 9.26
N VAL A 84 11.91 15.44 9.67
CA VAL A 84 11.38 14.20 10.25
C VAL A 84 10.62 14.47 11.56
N ARG A 85 10.98 15.51 12.32
CA ARG A 85 10.33 15.79 13.60
C ARG A 85 8.90 16.24 13.39
N ALA A 86 8.68 17.18 12.47
CA ALA A 86 7.33 17.65 12.12
C ALA A 86 6.45 16.49 11.62
N PHE A 87 7.00 15.63 10.76
CA PHE A 87 6.27 14.44 10.29
C PHE A 87 5.88 13.50 11.45
N LEU A 88 6.80 13.21 12.36
CA LEU A 88 6.56 12.30 13.49
C LEU A 88 5.59 12.89 14.53
N SER A 89 5.51 14.21 14.68
CA SER A 89 4.52 14.86 15.55
C SER A 89 3.13 14.99 14.93
N GLY A 90 2.98 14.61 13.65
CA GLY A 90 1.73 14.76 12.91
C GLY A 90 1.45 16.19 12.45
N GLU A 91 2.48 17.04 12.42
CA GLU A 91 2.41 18.39 11.90
C GLU A 91 2.53 18.40 10.37
N SER A 92 1.90 19.39 9.74
CA SER A 92 2.08 19.65 8.32
C SER A 92 3.48 20.20 8.07
N PHE A 93 4.10 19.78 6.97
CA PHE A 93 5.37 20.28 6.50
C PHE A 93 5.29 20.50 4.99
N GLU A 94 6.09 21.42 4.47
CA GLU A 94 6.23 21.56 3.03
C GLU A 94 7.26 20.54 2.53
N SER A 95 6.93 19.86 1.44
CA SER A 95 7.89 19.03 0.73
C SER A 95 8.14 19.58 -0.66
N ARG A 96 9.40 19.61 -1.08
CA ARG A 96 9.73 19.73 -2.50
C ARG A 96 9.50 18.38 -3.15
N GLY A 97 8.50 18.28 -4.03
CA GLY A 97 8.36 17.09 -4.86
C GLY A 97 9.58 16.96 -5.76
N GLU A 98 10.18 15.77 -5.84
CA GLU A 98 11.08 15.46 -6.95
C GLU A 98 10.21 15.11 -8.15
N ASP A 99 10.13 16.04 -9.11
CA ASP A 99 9.66 15.72 -10.45
C ASP A 99 10.74 14.84 -11.10
N GLY A 100 10.55 13.52 -11.00
CA GLY A 100 11.39 12.52 -11.67
C GLY A 100 11.20 12.50 -13.18
#